data_AF-A0A967GDW3-F1
#
_entry.id   AF-A0A967GDW3-F1
#
_cell.length_a   1.000
_cell.length_b   1.000
_cell.length_c   1.000
_cell.angle_alpha   90.00
_cell.angle_beta   90.00
_cell.angle_gamma   90.00
#
_symmetry.space_group_name_H-M   'P 1'
#
loop_
_entity.id
_entity.type
_entity.pdbx_description
1 polymer ?
#
loop_
_entity_poly.entity_id
_entity_poly.type
_entity_poly.pdbx_seq_one_letter_code
_entity_poly.pdbx_strand_id
1 'polypeptide(L)'
;NISGSGMDTNVIGKKPGMTTPRIGAIYVRGLTEETHGNAVGIGMADVMPRRLLDEIDLNATYMNVFTAKRLQGGKIPLLAENELQAL
;
A
#
# COMPACT_ATOMS: atom_id res chain seq x y z
N ASN A 1 5.89 15.91 4.05
CA ASN A 1 4.46 15.70 3.75
C ASN A 1 4.34 14.93 2.45
N ILE A 2 3.71 13.76 2.49
CA ILE A 2 3.42 12.89 1.34
C ILE A 2 1.92 12.96 1.11
N SER A 3 1.50 13.40 -0.08
CA SER A 3 0.08 13.48 -0.43
C SER A 3 -0.35 12.31 -1.31
N GLY A 4 -1.66 12.02 -1.30
CA GLY A 4 -2.25 10.94 -2.09
C GLY A 4 -2.10 9.56 -1.45
N SER A 5 -2.02 8.51 -2.28
CA SER A 5 -2.01 7.10 -1.84
C SER A 5 -0.67 6.59 -1.33
N GLY A 6 0.35 7.43 -1.27
CA GLY A 6 1.72 7.04 -0.89
C GLY A 6 2.52 6.31 -1.99
N MET A 7 1.86 5.72 -2.99
CA MET A 7 2.50 5.15 -4.19
C MET A 7 2.02 5.85 -5.46
N ASP A 8 2.96 6.33 -6.28
CA ASP A 8 2.67 6.93 -7.58
C ASP A 8 2.54 5.85 -8.67
N THR A 9 1.34 5.71 -9.22
CA THR A 9 1.01 4.73 -10.28
C THR A 9 1.85 4.86 -11.56
N ASN A 10 2.42 6.04 -11.86
CA ASN A 10 3.34 6.23 -12.99
C ASN A 10 4.72 5.63 -12.68
N VAL A 11 5.14 5.65 -11.42
CA VAL A 11 6.43 5.10 -10.98
C VAL A 11 6.35 3.58 -10.85
N ILE A 12 5.26 3.07 -10.28
CA ILE A 12 5.08 1.63 -10.06
C ILE A 12 4.43 0.90 -11.26
N GLY A 13 4.24 1.56 -12.39
CA GLY A 13 3.68 0.95 -13.61
C GLY A 13 2.23 0.45 -13.48
N LYS A 14 1.48 0.89 -12.47
CA LYS A 14 0.08 0.47 -12.23
C LYS A 14 -0.96 1.43 -12.81
N LYS A 15 -0.55 2.43 -13.59
CA LYS A 15 -1.48 3.29 -14.33
C LYS A 15 -1.99 2.57 -15.59
N PRO A 16 -3.31 2.62 -15.89
CA PRO A 16 -3.86 2.02 -17.09
C PRO A 16 -3.12 2.47 -18.37
N GLY A 17 -2.75 1.50 -19.22
CA GLY A 17 -2.06 1.75 -20.48
C GLY A 17 -0.52 1.78 -20.39
N MET A 18 0.06 1.62 -19.21
CA MET A 18 1.53 1.50 -19.08
C MET A 18 2.02 0.10 -19.43
N THR A 19 3.12 0.03 -20.18
CA THR A 19 3.85 -1.21 -20.51
C THR A 19 5.21 -1.31 -19.81
N THR A 20 5.65 -0.22 -19.18
CA THR A 20 6.87 -0.10 -18.38
C THR A 20 6.62 0.80 -17.16
N PRO A 21 7.37 0.65 -16.07
CA PRO A 21 8.31 -0.44 -15.80
C PRO A 21 7.58 -1.78 -15.60
N ARG A 22 8.27 -2.89 -15.88
CA ARG A 22 7.81 -4.22 -15.48
C ARG A 22 8.36 -4.53 -14.10
N ILE A 23 7.50 -4.47 -13.09
CA ILE A 23 7.86 -4.74 -11.70
C ILE A 23 7.36 -6.15 -11.35
N GLY A 24 8.25 -6.98 -10.81
CA GLY A 24 7.92 -8.34 -10.38
C GLY A 24 7.08 -8.37 -9.10
N ALA A 25 7.45 -7.56 -8.11
CA ALA A 25 6.73 -7.41 -6.86
C ALA A 25 7.03 -6.04 -6.22
N ILE A 26 6.10 -5.54 -5.42
CA ILE A 26 6.22 -4.32 -4.62
C ILE A 26 6.15 -4.71 -3.15
N TYR A 27 7.25 -4.47 -2.43
CA TYR A 27 7.30 -4.60 -0.98
C TYR A 27 7.15 -3.23 -0.31
N VAL A 28 6.11 -3.07 0.51
CA VAL A 28 5.89 -1.85 1.28
C VAL A 28 6.46 -1.98 2.68
N ARG A 29 7.30 -1.01 3.08
CA ARG A 29 8.07 -1.10 4.33
C ARG A 29 7.35 -0.49 5.54
N GLY A 30 6.42 0.42 5.37
CA GLY A 30 5.82 1.13 6.50
C GLY A 30 4.97 2.32 6.09
N LEU A 31 4.41 2.99 7.10
CA LEU A 31 3.77 4.29 6.97
C LEU A 31 4.65 5.37 7.59
N THR A 32 4.47 6.62 7.17
CA THR A 32 5.03 7.76 7.89
C THR A 32 4.07 8.21 8.99
N GLU A 33 4.56 8.90 10.01
CA GLU A 33 3.75 9.36 11.15
C GLU A 33 2.57 10.25 10.71
N GLU A 34 2.76 11.05 9.67
CA GLU A 34 1.73 11.97 9.14
C GLU A 34 0.55 11.26 8.48
N THR A 35 0.66 9.96 8.21
CA THR A 35 -0.48 9.16 7.74
C THR A 35 -1.51 8.94 8.85
N HIS A 36 -1.11 9.06 10.12
CA HIS A 36 -1.92 8.69 11.28
C HIS A 36 -2.51 7.28 11.16
N GLY A 37 -1.74 6.33 10.61
CA GLY A 37 -2.15 4.93 10.41
C GLY A 37 -3.04 4.69 9.18
N ASN A 38 -3.37 5.72 8.41
CA ASN A 38 -4.21 5.59 7.23
C ASN A 38 -3.43 5.02 6.03
N ALA A 39 -3.82 3.83 5.59
CA ALA A 39 -3.12 3.05 4.57
C ALA A 39 -3.93 2.90 3.27
N VAL A 40 -4.60 3.97 2.83
CA VAL A 40 -5.55 3.97 1.68
C VAL A 40 -4.97 3.42 0.35
N GLY A 41 -3.64 3.40 0.20
CA GLY A 41 -2.95 2.89 -0.99
C GLY A 41 -2.24 1.55 -0.82
N ILE A 42 -2.35 0.90 0.34
CA ILE A 42 -1.55 -0.28 0.70
C ILE A 42 -1.78 -1.46 -0.25
N GLY A 43 -2.99 -1.61 -0.78
CA GLY A 43 -3.34 -2.69 -1.71
C GLY A 43 -2.72 -2.57 -3.09
N MET A 44 -1.91 -1.53 -3.35
CA MET A 44 -1.03 -1.48 -4.53
C MET A 44 0.27 -2.25 -4.32
N ALA A 45 0.67 -2.55 -3.08
CA ALA A 45 1.77 -3.45 -2.78
C ALA A 45 1.35 -4.91 -2.87
N ASP A 46 2.34 -5.79 -3.04
CA ASP A 46 2.15 -7.23 -3.12
C ASP A 46 2.52 -7.90 -1.78
N VAL A 47 3.51 -7.36 -1.07
CA VAL A 47 3.99 -7.88 0.22
C VAL A 47 4.16 -6.74 1.23
N MET A 48 3.86 -7.01 2.50
CA MET A 48 4.07 -6.12 3.64
C MET A 48 4.64 -6.88 4.85
N PRO A 49 5.41 -6.26 5.76
CA PRO A 49 5.86 -6.93 6.97
C PRO A 49 4.73 -7.00 8.01
N ARG A 50 4.76 -8.02 8.88
CA ARG A 50 3.78 -8.18 9.95
C ARG A 50 3.61 -6.92 10.82
N ARG A 51 4.71 -6.27 11.21
CA ARG A 51 4.67 -5.05 12.03
C ARG A 51 3.83 -3.92 11.43
N LEU A 52 3.77 -3.84 10.10
CA LEU A 52 3.00 -2.79 9.44
C LEU A 52 1.50 -3.04 9.61
N LEU A 53 1.05 -4.29 9.75
CA LEU A 53 -0.36 -4.57 10.02
C LEU A 53 -0.80 -3.98 11.37
N ASP A 54 0.09 -4.01 12.36
CA ASP A 54 -0.17 -3.46 13.69
C ASP A 54 -0.14 -1.92 13.71
N GLU A 55 0.55 -1.29 12.76
CA GLU A 55 0.62 0.17 12.58
C GLU A 55 -0.61 0.75 11.84
N ILE A 56 -1.36 -0.08 11.10
CA ILE A 56 -2.49 0.38 10.28
C ILE A 56 -3.75 0.62 11.11
N ASP A 57 -4.33 1.82 11.00
CA ASP A 57 -5.71 2.07 11.40
C ASP A 57 -6.65 1.58 10.28
N LEU A 58 -7.18 0.38 10.47
CA LEU A 58 -8.11 -0.24 9.51
C LEU A 58 -9.43 0.55 9.39
N ASN A 59 -9.89 1.21 10.45
CA ASN A 59 -11.13 1.98 10.39
C ASN A 59 -10.95 3.23 9.52
N ALA A 60 -9.89 4.01 9.76
CA ALA A 60 -9.56 5.17 8.95
C ALA A 60 -9.31 4.77 7.48
N THR A 61 -8.56 3.69 7.28
CA THR A 61 -8.25 3.15 5.95
C THR A 61 -9.52 2.75 5.20
N TYR A 62 -10.39 1.93 5.81
CA TYR A 62 -11.62 1.45 5.17
C TYR A 62 -12.62 2.57 4.93
N MET A 63 -12.79 3.49 5.88
CA MET A 63 -13.66 4.66 5.69
C MET A 63 -13.26 5.46 4.45
N ASN A 64 -11.96 5.72 4.28
CA ASN A 64 -11.45 6.44 3.11
C ASN A 64 -11.62 5.65 1.81
N VAL A 65 -11.31 4.36 1.85
CA VAL A 65 -11.45 3.45 0.70
C VAL A 65 -12.90 3.36 0.22
N PHE A 66 -13.87 3.24 1.13
CA PHE A 66 -15.29 3.21 0.82
C PHE A 66 -15.79 4.55 0.28
N THR A 67 -15.43 5.65 0.94
CA THR A 67 -15.81 7.01 0.51
C THR A 67 -15.28 7.32 -0.89
N ALA A 68 -14.03 6.95 -1.17
CA ALA A 68 -13.41 7.12 -2.48
C ALA A 68 -13.89 6.11 -3.54
N LYS A 69 -14.64 5.07 -3.14
CA LYS A 69 -15.04 3.93 -4.01
C LYS A 69 -13.84 3.24 -4.65
N ARG A 70 -12.72 3.15 -3.93
CA ARG A 70 -11.44 2.57 -4.40
C ARG A 70 -11.07 1.32 -3.62
N LEU A 71 -11.96 0.32 -3.61
CA LEU A 71 -11.84 -0.90 -2.79
C LEU A 71 -10.48 -1.61 -2.88
N GLN A 72 -9.82 -1.55 -4.03
CA GLN A 72 -8.51 -2.16 -4.23
C GLN A 72 -7.42 -1.56 -3.33
N GLY A 73 -7.53 -0.27 -2.99
CA GLY A 73 -6.51 0.43 -2.20
C GLY A 73 -6.39 -0.06 -0.75
N GLY A 74 -7.46 -0.60 -0.18
CA GLY A 74 -7.49 -1.10 1.20
C GLY A 74 -7.27 -2.60 1.36
N LYS A 75 -6.97 -3.33 0.27
CA LYS A 75 -6.67 -4.77 0.36
C LYS A 75 -5.36 -4.98 1.10
N ILE A 76 -5.34 -5.92 2.04
CA ILE A 76 -4.14 -6.28 2.78
C ILE A 76 -3.22 -7.12 1.87
N PRO A 77 -1.97 -6.69 1.61
CA PRO A 77 -0.98 -7.48 0.89
C PRO A 77 -0.59 -8.77 1.63
N LEU A 78 0.22 -9.62 0.99
CA LEU A 78 0.77 -10.79 1.66
C LEU A 78 1.64 -10.36 2.86
N LEU A 79 1.45 -11.05 3.99
CA LEU A 79 2.23 -10.79 5.20
C LEU A 79 3.55 -11.58 5.14
N ALA A 80 4.66 -10.85 5.29
CA ALA A 80 5.97 -11.42 5.55
C ALA A 80 6.29 -11.32 7.05
N GLU A 81 6.75 -12.42 7.63
CA GLU A 81 7.16 -12.52 9.04
C GLU A 81 8.48 -11.77 9.30
N ASN A 82 9.32 -11.63 8.26
CA ASN A 82 10.57 -10.88 8.32
C ASN A 82 10.96 -10.34 6.94
N GLU A 83 11.92 -9.40 6.89
CA GLU A 83 12.36 -8.77 5.64
C GLU A 83 12.97 -9.79 4.65
N LEU A 84 13.58 -10.88 5.13
CA LEU A 84 14.15 -11.91 4.25
C LEU A 84 13.05 -12.67 3.49
N GLN A 85 11.92 -12.95 4.11
CA GLN A 85 10.78 -13.59 3.44
C GLN A 85 10.13 -12.67 2.39
N ALA A 86 10.27 -11.36 2.54
CA ALA A 86 9.65 -10.40 1.65
C ALA A 86 10.41 -10.15 0.33
N LEU A 87 11.66 -10.64 0.23
CA LEU A 87 12.57 -10.45 -0.90
C LEU A 87 12.76 -11.74 -1.70
#